data_AF-A0A2E3NBV3-F1
#
_entry.id   AF-A0A2E3NBV3-F1
#
_cell.length_a   1.000
_cell.length_b   1.000
_cell.length_c   1.000
_cell.angle_alpha   90.00
_cell.angle_beta   90.00
_cell.angle_gamma   90.00
#
_symmetry.space_group_name_H-M   'P 1'
#
loop_
_entity.id
_entity.type
_entity.pdbx_description
1 polymer ?
#
loop_
_entity_poly.entity_id
_entity_poly.type
_entity_poly.pdbx_seq_one_letter_code
_entity_poly.pdbx_strand_id
1 'polypeptide(L)'
;MGESIHSIVKRPFHYLPALLALCLLSSCDLAKLSANREARELKEKVAQLEKEREEAALDAELEEARRQLAVALNALEEENPAEGAEPLESDAPGADSGDLGEFADVPRAIVVEEAPQRDGSLAGEENAVALEAMVPAALLENGDHQIFYAELSRFGEWFETRDYGYVWQPALLGTDPAWRPYTRGRWVNSNQGWTWLSDEPFGWSVYHYGRWVLLAQHGWVWVPGDDWAPAWVSWR
;
A
#
# COMPACT_ATOMS: atom_id res chain seq x y z
N MET A 1 97.31 -55.69 -4.66
CA MET A 1 97.37 -55.03 -3.34
C MET A 1 96.33 -53.91 -3.32
N GLY A 2 95.39 -53.97 -2.36
CA GLY A 2 94.43 -52.92 -1.94
C GLY A 2 93.30 -52.60 -2.94
N GLU A 3 92.08 -53.14 -2.85
CA GLU A 3 90.99 -53.03 -1.85
C GLU A 3 90.20 -51.71 -1.83
N SER A 4 88.91 -51.87 -2.19
CA SER A 4 87.67 -51.27 -1.64
C SER A 4 87.49 -49.76 -1.56
N ILE A 5 86.61 -49.23 -2.43
CA ILE A 5 85.66 -48.17 -2.06
C ILE A 5 84.24 -48.66 -2.32
N HIS A 6 83.45 -48.63 -1.24
CA HIS A 6 82.12 -49.20 -1.09
C HIS A 6 81.07 -48.58 -2.03
N SER A 7 80.25 -49.48 -2.57
CA SER A 7 78.94 -49.25 -3.17
C SER A 7 77.99 -48.47 -2.25
N ILE A 8 77.46 -47.34 -2.74
CA ILE A 8 76.15 -46.80 -2.34
C ILE A 8 75.43 -46.35 -3.62
N VAL A 9 74.78 -47.31 -4.29
CA VAL A 9 73.72 -47.03 -5.26
C VAL A 9 72.40 -47.06 -4.50
N LYS A 10 71.96 -45.91 -3.98
CA LYS A 10 70.60 -45.76 -3.45
C LYS A 10 69.63 -45.65 -4.63
N ARG A 11 68.79 -46.69 -4.77
CA ARG A 11 67.75 -46.89 -5.79
C ARG A 11 66.84 -45.65 -5.97
N PRO A 12 66.69 -45.08 -7.18
CA PRO A 12 65.67 -44.06 -7.45
C PRO A 12 64.49 -44.71 -8.19
N PHE A 13 63.71 -45.59 -7.55
CA PHE A 13 62.64 -46.31 -8.29
C PHE A 13 61.35 -46.57 -7.52
N HIS A 14 61.09 -45.90 -6.39
CA HIS A 14 59.88 -46.13 -5.59
C HIS A 14 58.90 -44.94 -5.53
N TYR A 15 59.21 -43.78 -6.11
CA TYR A 15 58.34 -42.59 -6.02
C TYR A 15 57.42 -42.37 -7.25
N LEU A 16 57.72 -43.02 -8.38
CA LEU A 16 56.93 -42.90 -9.62
C LEU A 16 55.47 -43.39 -9.51
N PRO A 17 55.15 -44.54 -8.88
CA PRO A 17 53.75 -44.98 -8.77
C PRO A 17 52.94 -44.10 -7.80
N ALA A 18 53.58 -43.54 -6.77
CA ALA A 18 52.92 -42.64 -5.81
C ALA A 18 52.56 -41.27 -6.45
N LEU A 19 53.44 -40.74 -7.30
CA LEU A 19 53.19 -39.49 -8.04
C LEU A 19 52.05 -39.63 -9.06
N LEU A 20 52.00 -40.74 -9.81
CA LEU A 20 50.91 -41.03 -10.75
C LEU A 20 49.55 -41.16 -10.04
N ALA A 21 49.52 -41.81 -8.87
CA ALA A 21 48.30 -41.94 -8.07
C ALA A 21 47.79 -40.57 -7.55
N LEU A 22 48.69 -39.67 -7.11
CA LEU A 22 48.32 -38.31 -6.71
C LEU A 22 47.77 -37.48 -7.88
N CYS A 23 48.37 -37.59 -9.07
CA CYS A 23 47.88 -36.88 -10.26
C CYS A 23 46.50 -37.36 -10.70
N LEU A 24 46.22 -38.66 -10.62
CA LEU A 24 44.92 -39.23 -10.99
C LEU A 24 43.80 -38.88 -9.99
N LEU A 25 44.10 -38.86 -8.69
CA LEU A 25 43.14 -38.40 -7.67
C LEU A 25 42.80 -36.92 -7.84
N SER A 26 43.82 -36.08 -8.06
CA SER A 26 43.63 -34.64 -8.31
C SER A 26 42.80 -34.37 -9.57
N SER A 27 42.96 -35.18 -10.63
CA SER A 27 42.16 -35.06 -11.85
C SER A 27 40.70 -35.50 -11.67
N CYS A 28 40.43 -36.54 -10.88
CA CYS A 28 39.07 -36.94 -10.52
C CYS A 28 38.33 -35.89 -9.69
N ASP A 29 39.01 -35.26 -8.72
CA ASP A 29 38.40 -34.19 -7.92
C ASP A 29 38.14 -32.93 -8.76
N LEU A 30 39.02 -32.60 -9.70
CA LEU A 30 38.80 -31.47 -10.62
C LEU A 30 37.59 -31.70 -11.53
N ALA A 31 37.42 -32.93 -12.05
CA ALA A 31 36.25 -33.30 -12.86
C ALA A 31 34.95 -33.24 -12.05
N LYS A 32 34.95 -33.72 -10.80
CA LYS A 32 33.79 -33.61 -9.90
C LYS A 32 33.45 -32.16 -9.54
N LEU A 33 34.46 -31.32 -9.33
CA LEU A 33 34.28 -29.88 -9.06
C LEU A 33 33.71 -29.14 -10.28
N SER A 34 34.14 -29.49 -11.49
CA SER A 34 33.58 -28.94 -12.75
C SER A 34 32.11 -29.32 -12.90
N ALA A 35 31.79 -30.61 -12.74
CA ALA A 35 30.40 -31.09 -12.81
C ALA A 35 29.50 -30.46 -11.73
N ASN A 36 30.02 -30.25 -10.52
CA ASN A 36 29.28 -29.58 -9.44
C ASN A 36 29.07 -28.08 -9.74
N ARG A 37 30.06 -27.42 -10.36
CA ARG A 37 29.94 -26.03 -10.82
C ARG A 37 28.86 -25.89 -11.89
N GLU A 38 28.88 -26.74 -12.91
CA GLU A 38 27.87 -26.76 -13.98
C GLU A 38 26.47 -27.06 -13.42
N ALA A 39 26.36 -28.01 -12.50
CA ALA A 39 25.08 -28.32 -11.84
C ALA A 39 24.54 -27.14 -11.01
N ARG A 40 25.44 -26.37 -10.37
CA ARG A 40 25.05 -25.15 -9.64
C ARG A 40 24.58 -24.05 -10.60
N GLU A 41 25.30 -23.85 -11.70
CA GLU A 41 24.94 -22.87 -12.72
C GLU A 41 23.59 -23.19 -13.38
N LEU A 42 23.34 -24.47 -13.69
CA LEU A 42 22.05 -24.93 -14.22
C LEU A 42 20.91 -24.71 -13.23
N LYS A 43 21.13 -24.97 -11.94
CA LYS A 43 20.11 -24.71 -10.90
C LYS A 43 19.78 -23.22 -10.78
N GLU A 44 20.80 -22.36 -10.83
CA GLU A 44 20.61 -20.91 -10.82
C GLU A 44 19.85 -20.44 -12.06
N LYS A 45 20.16 -20.98 -13.25
CA LYS A 45 19.43 -20.70 -14.50
C LYS A 45 17.97 -21.18 -14.47
N VAL A 46 17.70 -22.37 -13.93
CA VAL A 46 16.32 -22.88 -13.79
C VAL A 46 15.52 -21.99 -12.84
N ALA A 47 16.08 -21.63 -11.68
CA ALA A 47 15.41 -20.73 -10.75
C ALA A 47 15.14 -19.35 -11.37
N GLN A 48 16.08 -18.84 -12.17
CA GLN A 48 15.90 -17.59 -12.91
C GLN A 48 14.75 -17.69 -13.92
N LEU A 49 14.69 -18.77 -14.71
CA LEU A 49 13.63 -18.99 -15.69
C LEU A 49 12.26 -19.20 -15.04
N GLU A 50 12.20 -19.88 -13.90
CA GLU A 50 10.98 -20.04 -13.12
C GLU A 50 10.46 -18.68 -12.64
N LYS A 51 11.35 -17.83 -12.12
CA LYS A 51 11.02 -16.46 -11.74
C LYS A 51 10.53 -15.63 -12.93
N GLU A 52 11.21 -15.71 -14.08
CA GLU A 52 10.80 -15.00 -15.30
C GLU A 52 9.43 -15.49 -15.80
N ARG A 53 9.12 -16.78 -15.66
CA ARG A 53 7.79 -17.33 -15.98
C ARG A 53 6.71 -16.82 -15.04
N GLU A 54 7.01 -16.74 -13.74
CA GLU A 54 6.08 -16.20 -12.73
C GLU A 54 5.81 -14.72 -12.97
N GLU A 55 6.85 -13.93 -13.23
CA GLU A 55 6.74 -12.50 -13.56
C GLU A 55 5.93 -12.30 -14.84
N ALA A 56 6.20 -13.08 -15.90
CA ALA A 56 5.43 -13.03 -17.13
C ALA A 56 3.97 -13.48 -16.97
N ALA A 57 3.68 -14.38 -16.03
CA ALA A 57 2.32 -14.81 -15.72
C ALA A 57 1.53 -13.69 -15.01
N LEU A 58 2.16 -13.00 -14.05
CA LEU A 58 1.57 -11.84 -13.39
C LEU A 58 1.31 -10.69 -14.36
N ASP A 59 2.24 -10.43 -15.28
CA ASP A 59 2.06 -9.42 -16.34
C ASP A 59 0.89 -9.78 -17.28
N ALA A 60 0.72 -11.06 -17.61
CA ALA A 60 -0.40 -11.53 -18.42
C ALA A 60 -1.74 -11.38 -17.69
N GLU A 61 -1.81 -11.72 -16.40
CA GLU A 61 -3.01 -11.53 -15.57
C GLU A 61 -3.37 -10.04 -15.44
N LEU A 62 -2.39 -9.15 -15.27
CA LEU A 62 -2.60 -7.71 -15.22
C LEU A 62 -3.17 -7.16 -16.54
N GLU A 63 -2.63 -7.60 -17.67
CA GLU A 63 -3.12 -7.20 -18.99
C GLU A 63 -4.53 -7.75 -19.26
N GLU A 64 -4.85 -8.95 -18.80
CA GLU A 64 -6.21 -9.49 -18.89
C GLU A 64 -7.20 -8.70 -18.02
N ALA A 65 -6.83 -8.38 -16.78
CA ALA A 65 -7.64 -7.53 -15.91
C ALA A 65 -7.89 -6.13 -16.53
N ARG A 66 -6.86 -5.52 -17.15
CA ARG A 66 -6.99 -4.25 -17.89
C ARG A 66 -7.95 -4.35 -19.07
N ARG A 67 -7.91 -5.46 -19.83
CA ARG A 67 -8.85 -5.71 -20.93
C ARG A 67 -10.28 -5.87 -20.43
N GLN A 68 -10.48 -6.62 -19.35
CA GLN A 68 -11.79 -6.80 -18.75
C GLN A 68 -12.38 -5.46 -18.28
N LEU A 69 -11.55 -4.60 -17.68
CA LEU A 69 -11.94 -3.25 -17.30
C LEU A 69 -12.35 -2.41 -18.52
N ALA A 70 -11.57 -2.45 -19.60
CA ALA A 70 -11.91 -1.72 -20.83
C ALA A 70 -13.24 -2.18 -21.45
N VAL A 71 -13.53 -3.49 -21.41
CA VAL A 71 -14.83 -4.03 -21.86
C VAL A 71 -15.96 -3.56 -20.97
N ALA A 72 -15.78 -3.60 -19.64
CA ALA A 72 -16.79 -3.14 -18.69
C ALA A 72 -17.10 -1.64 -18.88
N LEU A 73 -16.08 -0.81 -19.11
CA LEU A 73 -16.25 0.61 -19.41
C LEU A 73 -17.04 0.85 -20.70
N ASN A 74 -16.71 0.15 -21.78
CA ASN A 74 -17.47 0.26 -23.04
C ASN A 74 -18.92 -0.23 -22.90
N ALA A 75 -19.17 -1.28 -22.11
CA ALA A 75 -20.53 -1.78 -21.88
C ALA A 75 -21.41 -0.74 -21.15
N LEU A 76 -20.82 0.06 -20.25
CA LEU A 76 -21.51 1.18 -19.60
C LEU A 76 -21.79 2.33 -20.58
N GLU A 77 -20.96 2.51 -21.61
CA GLU A 77 -21.18 3.51 -22.66
C GLU A 77 -22.30 3.09 -23.62
N GLU A 78 -22.42 1.80 -23.96
CA GLU A 78 -23.48 1.28 -24.83
C GLU A 78 -24.89 1.32 -24.20
N GLU A 79 -25.01 1.37 -22.86
CA GLU A 79 -26.29 1.55 -22.17
C GLU A 79 -26.85 2.99 -22.26
N ASN A 80 -26.12 3.93 -22.87
CA ASN A 80 -26.59 5.30 -23.09
C ASN A 80 -26.93 5.52 -24.58
N PRO A 81 -28.16 5.20 -25.04
CA PRO A 81 -28.51 5.36 -26.44
C PRO A 81 -28.61 6.85 -26.77
N ALA A 82 -27.69 7.30 -27.63
CA ALA A 82 -27.74 8.60 -28.27
C ALA A 82 -29.07 8.76 -29.05
N GLU A 83 -29.95 9.61 -28.55
CA GLU A 83 -31.14 10.08 -29.25
C GLU A 83 -30.72 11.20 -30.22
N GLY A 84 -31.00 11.02 -31.51
CA GLY A 84 -30.83 12.04 -32.53
C GLY A 84 -32.17 12.51 -33.07
N ALA A 85 -32.46 13.82 -32.97
CA ALA A 85 -33.32 14.58 -33.88
C ALA A 85 -33.27 16.13 -33.63
N GLU A 86 -32.63 16.84 -34.57
CA GLU A 86 -32.86 18.22 -35.09
C GLU A 86 -32.84 19.49 -34.18
N PRO A 87 -32.35 20.64 -34.71
CA PRO A 87 -32.00 21.82 -33.93
C PRO A 87 -33.17 22.78 -33.74
N LEU A 88 -33.50 23.06 -32.47
CA LEU A 88 -34.27 24.24 -32.09
C LEU A 88 -33.38 25.16 -31.26
N GLU A 89 -33.07 26.31 -31.86
CA GLU A 89 -32.65 27.50 -31.13
C GLU A 89 -33.75 27.89 -30.14
N SER A 90 -33.50 27.78 -28.83
CA SER A 90 -33.93 28.75 -27.82
C SER A 90 -33.55 28.27 -26.42
N ASP A 91 -32.80 29.11 -25.73
CA ASP A 91 -32.66 29.23 -24.29
C ASP A 91 -32.04 28.07 -23.51
N ALA A 92 -30.83 28.37 -23.00
CA ALA A 92 -29.99 27.56 -22.12
C ALA A 92 -30.78 26.88 -20.99
N PRO A 93 -30.76 25.54 -20.89
CA PRO A 93 -31.31 24.81 -19.76
C PRO A 93 -30.22 24.41 -18.75
N GLY A 94 -30.65 24.34 -17.49
CA GLY A 94 -29.86 23.90 -16.36
C GLY A 94 -29.34 22.48 -16.56
N ALA A 95 -28.07 22.30 -16.24
CA ALA A 95 -27.43 21.01 -16.13
C ALA A 95 -28.07 20.23 -14.98
N ASP A 96 -28.93 19.27 -15.34
CA ASP A 96 -29.36 18.19 -14.46
C ASP A 96 -28.31 17.08 -14.55
N SER A 97 -27.36 17.11 -13.61
CA SER A 97 -26.36 16.07 -13.42
C SER A 97 -27.06 14.85 -12.82
N GLY A 98 -27.07 13.76 -13.57
CA GLY A 98 -27.53 12.44 -13.11
C GLY A 98 -26.90 12.06 -11.77
N ASP A 99 -27.79 11.79 -10.84
CA ASP A 99 -27.68 11.29 -9.48
C ASP A 99 -26.68 10.12 -9.33
N LEU A 100 -25.40 10.44 -9.16
CA LEU A 100 -24.53 9.62 -8.33
C LEU A 100 -24.96 9.90 -6.89
N GLY A 101 -25.85 9.03 -6.39
CA GLY A 101 -26.47 9.09 -5.06
C GLY A 101 -25.65 9.91 -4.09
N GLU A 102 -26.03 11.18 -3.99
CA GLU A 102 -25.36 12.13 -3.13
C GLU A 102 -25.35 11.51 -1.73
N PHE A 103 -24.19 11.48 -1.06
CA PHE A 103 -24.02 11.03 0.33
C PHE A 103 -24.78 11.96 1.33
N ALA A 104 -25.97 12.42 0.95
CA ALA A 104 -26.77 13.49 1.52
C ALA A 104 -27.39 13.12 2.87
N ASP A 105 -27.44 11.83 3.22
CA ASP A 105 -28.02 11.36 4.48
C ASP A 105 -27.00 11.14 5.60
N VAL A 106 -25.73 11.46 5.38
CA VAL A 106 -24.75 11.46 6.48
C VAL A 106 -24.91 12.73 7.31
N PRO A 107 -25.15 12.65 8.63
CA PRO A 107 -25.31 13.83 9.48
C PRO A 107 -24.14 14.81 9.29
N ARG A 108 -24.47 16.07 8.98
CA ARG A 108 -23.54 17.10 8.49
C ARG A 108 -22.33 17.38 9.38
N ALA A 109 -22.37 17.04 10.67
CA ALA A 109 -21.24 17.25 11.58
C ALA A 109 -21.44 16.57 12.94
N ILE A 110 -20.34 16.05 13.53
CA ILE A 110 -20.30 15.81 14.99
C ILE A 110 -20.34 17.15 15.71
N VAL A 111 -20.99 17.19 16.85
CA VAL A 111 -21.20 18.43 17.58
C VAL A 111 -20.26 18.49 18.75
N VAL A 112 -19.42 19.50 18.74
CA VAL A 112 -18.45 19.76 19.81
C VAL A 112 -18.95 20.98 20.58
N GLU A 113 -19.07 20.85 21.90
CA GLU A 113 -19.79 21.80 22.77
C GLU A 113 -19.16 23.20 22.84
N GLU A 114 -17.88 23.39 22.48
CA GLU A 114 -17.30 24.73 22.46
C GLU A 114 -16.10 24.81 21.51
N ALA A 115 -16.02 25.90 20.74
CA ALA A 115 -14.84 26.18 19.92
C ALA A 115 -13.65 26.52 20.83
N PRO A 116 -12.44 25.98 20.55
CA PRO A 116 -11.25 26.23 21.36
C PRO A 116 -10.93 27.73 21.43
N GLN A 117 -10.55 28.20 22.62
CA GLN A 117 -10.20 29.61 22.82
C GLN A 117 -8.90 29.95 22.11
N ARG A 118 -8.87 31.14 21.50
CA ARG A 118 -7.74 31.64 20.71
C ARG A 118 -6.66 32.15 21.66
N ASP A 119 -5.77 31.29 22.15
CA ASP A 119 -4.54 31.76 22.78
C ASP A 119 -3.55 32.23 21.69
N GLY A 120 -3.09 33.47 21.83
CA GLY A 120 -2.21 34.07 20.84
C GLY A 120 -0.82 33.44 20.90
N SER A 121 -0.55 32.44 20.08
CA SER A 121 0.80 31.97 19.76
C SER A 121 0.99 31.92 18.25
N LEU A 122 2.24 32.04 17.82
CA LEU A 122 2.72 32.04 16.43
C LEU A 122 2.58 30.65 15.78
N ALA A 123 1.38 30.09 15.85
CA ALA A 123 1.09 28.67 15.76
C ALA A 123 0.82 28.16 14.32
N GLY A 124 0.82 29.05 13.33
CA GLY A 124 0.41 28.70 11.97
C GLY A 124 1.40 27.79 11.24
N GLU A 125 2.69 28.15 11.23
CA GLU A 125 3.72 27.41 10.48
C GLU A 125 4.12 26.11 11.18
N GLU A 126 4.31 26.13 12.50
CA GLU A 126 4.66 24.93 13.27
C GLU A 126 3.57 23.85 13.21
N ASN A 127 2.29 24.25 13.24
CA ASN A 127 1.18 23.30 13.13
C ASN A 127 0.93 22.86 11.69
N ALA A 128 1.21 23.70 10.69
CA ALA A 128 1.16 23.27 9.29
C ALA A 128 2.19 22.16 9.01
N VAL A 129 3.42 22.33 9.50
CA VAL A 129 4.46 21.29 9.41
C VAL A 129 4.06 20.02 10.15
N ALA A 130 3.43 20.14 11.33
CA ALA A 130 2.93 18.97 12.07
C ALA A 130 1.82 18.22 11.33
N LEU A 131 0.91 18.93 10.66
CA LEU A 131 -0.16 18.35 9.84
C LEU A 131 0.40 17.64 8.60
N GLU A 132 1.32 18.28 7.88
CA GLU A 132 1.98 17.67 6.71
C GLU A 132 2.77 16.42 7.09
N ALA A 133 3.46 16.43 8.22
CA ALA A 133 4.23 15.28 8.70
C ALA A 133 3.36 14.05 9.04
N MET A 134 2.06 14.24 9.28
CA MET A 134 1.14 13.15 9.61
C MET A 134 0.46 12.54 8.38
N VAL A 135 0.41 13.25 7.26
CA VAL A 135 -0.18 12.75 6.02
C VAL A 135 0.85 11.87 5.29
N PRO A 136 0.49 10.65 4.87
CA PRO A 136 1.37 9.83 4.04
C PRO A 136 1.73 10.58 2.75
N ALA A 137 3.02 10.62 2.42
CA ALA A 137 3.52 11.31 1.21
C ALA A 137 2.80 10.87 -0.07
N ALA A 138 2.39 9.61 -0.16
CA ALA A 138 1.68 9.07 -1.31
C ALA A 138 0.26 9.69 -1.52
N LEU A 139 -0.41 10.17 -0.46
CA LEU A 139 -1.66 10.93 -0.62
C LEU A 139 -1.39 12.30 -1.25
N LEU A 140 -0.27 12.93 -0.89
CA LEU A 140 0.13 14.25 -1.39
C LEU A 140 0.56 14.24 -2.86
N GLU A 141 1.10 13.11 -3.34
CA GLU A 141 1.68 13.02 -4.69
C GLU A 141 0.66 12.60 -5.76
N ASN A 142 -0.26 11.69 -5.46
CA ASN A 142 -1.06 11.03 -6.50
C ASN A 142 -2.59 11.13 -6.32
N GLY A 143 -3.09 11.66 -5.20
CA GLY A 143 -4.54 11.65 -4.91
C GLY A 143 -5.14 10.24 -4.91
N ASP A 144 -4.31 9.23 -4.66
CA ASP A 144 -4.73 7.83 -4.75
C ASP A 144 -5.46 7.43 -3.46
N HIS A 145 -6.79 7.52 -3.50
CA HIS A 145 -7.66 7.19 -2.38
C HIS A 145 -7.59 5.69 -2.00
N GLN A 146 -6.96 4.83 -2.84
CA GLN A 146 -6.66 3.45 -2.47
C GLN A 146 -5.77 3.34 -1.23
N ILE A 147 -4.98 4.39 -0.93
CA ILE A 147 -4.16 4.43 0.27
C ILE A 147 -4.98 4.38 1.56
N PHE A 148 -6.20 4.91 1.56
CA PHE A 148 -7.08 4.83 2.73
C PHE A 148 -7.37 3.38 3.07
N TYR A 149 -7.74 2.56 2.08
CA TYR A 149 -8.03 1.16 2.29
C TYR A 149 -6.81 0.40 2.81
N ALA A 150 -5.64 0.59 2.19
CA ALA A 150 -4.42 -0.11 2.58
C ALA A 150 -3.94 0.26 3.99
N GLU A 151 -3.86 1.56 4.31
CA GLU A 151 -3.34 2.01 5.60
C GLU A 151 -4.34 1.77 6.75
N LEU A 152 -5.63 2.01 6.52
CA LEU A 152 -6.65 1.84 7.56
C LEU A 152 -6.93 0.37 7.91
N SER A 153 -6.71 -0.56 6.96
CA SER A 153 -6.85 -2.00 7.23
C SER A 153 -5.92 -2.51 8.33
N ARG A 154 -4.87 -1.76 8.69
CA ARG A 154 -3.93 -2.11 9.76
C ARG A 154 -4.46 -1.75 11.16
N PHE A 155 -5.43 -0.84 11.24
CA PHE A 155 -5.91 -0.25 12.50
C PHE A 155 -7.39 -0.52 12.77
N GLY A 156 -8.06 -1.22 11.87
CA GLY A 156 -9.49 -1.47 11.95
C GLY A 156 -9.96 -2.37 10.82
N GLU A 157 -11.28 -2.53 10.75
CA GLU A 157 -11.92 -3.44 9.80
C GLU A 157 -12.82 -2.65 8.86
N TRP A 158 -12.79 -3.06 7.60
CA TRP A 158 -13.70 -2.56 6.58
C TRP A 158 -14.86 -3.52 6.39
N PHE A 159 -16.07 -2.99 6.28
CA PHE A 159 -17.26 -3.79 6.00
C PHE A 159 -18.34 -2.97 5.30
N GLU A 160 -19.27 -3.66 4.67
CA GLU A 160 -20.37 -3.03 3.96
C GLU A 160 -21.59 -2.86 4.87
N THR A 161 -22.21 -1.70 4.79
CA THR A 161 -23.49 -1.39 5.44
C THR A 161 -24.52 -1.03 4.37
N ARG A 162 -25.76 -1.42 4.60
CA ARG A 162 -26.86 -1.14 3.68
C ARG A 162 -27.08 0.37 3.48
N ASP A 163 -26.89 1.15 4.53
CA ASP A 163 -27.26 2.58 4.54
C ASP A 163 -26.10 3.49 4.12
N TYR A 164 -24.83 3.06 4.24
CA TYR A 164 -23.65 3.89 3.97
C TYR A 164 -22.60 3.24 3.06
N GLY A 165 -22.87 2.06 2.52
CA GLY A 165 -21.91 1.32 1.69
C GLY A 165 -20.70 0.86 2.49
N TYR A 166 -19.51 0.95 1.89
CA TYR A 166 -18.28 0.42 2.45
C TYR A 166 -17.65 1.38 3.47
N VAL A 167 -17.71 0.99 4.74
CA VAL A 167 -17.31 1.80 5.90
C VAL A 167 -16.17 1.15 6.66
N TRP A 168 -15.46 1.95 7.44
CA TRP A 168 -14.36 1.50 8.29
C TRP A 168 -14.70 1.65 9.78
N GLN A 169 -14.27 0.69 10.59
CA GLN A 169 -14.37 0.76 12.04
C GLN A 169 -13.01 0.55 12.71
N PRO A 170 -12.60 1.43 13.65
CA PRO A 170 -11.34 1.25 14.38
C PRO A 170 -11.42 0.03 15.30
N ALA A 171 -10.38 -0.81 15.27
CA ALA A 171 -10.27 -1.96 16.18
C ALA A 171 -10.22 -1.53 17.67
N LEU A 172 -9.85 -0.27 17.93
CA LEU A 172 -9.85 0.32 19.27
C LEU A 172 -11.22 0.21 19.95
N LEU A 173 -12.33 0.27 19.22
CA LEU A 173 -13.69 0.12 19.80
C LEU A 173 -13.89 -1.23 20.50
N GLY A 174 -13.19 -2.29 20.06
CA GLY A 174 -13.22 -3.60 20.72
C GLY A 174 -12.52 -3.61 22.09
N THR A 175 -11.63 -2.64 22.33
CA THR A 175 -10.85 -2.52 23.59
C THR A 175 -11.31 -1.35 24.47
N ASP A 176 -11.82 -0.28 23.87
CA ASP A 176 -12.39 0.89 24.53
C ASP A 176 -13.76 1.24 23.92
N PRO A 177 -14.86 0.64 24.44
CA PRO A 177 -16.22 0.90 23.95
C PRO A 177 -16.71 2.33 24.22
N ALA A 178 -16.03 3.07 25.10
CA ALA A 178 -16.37 4.46 25.41
C ALA A 178 -15.70 5.45 24.44
N TRP A 179 -14.81 4.97 23.58
CA TRP A 179 -14.12 5.78 22.58
C TRP A 179 -15.10 6.52 21.66
N ARG A 180 -14.74 7.75 21.31
CA ARG A 180 -15.49 8.59 20.38
C ARG A 180 -14.54 9.39 19.49
N PRO A 181 -14.93 9.71 18.26
CA PRO A 181 -14.19 10.63 17.40
C PRO A 181 -13.97 11.98 18.08
N TYR A 182 -12.86 12.65 17.76
CA TYR A 182 -12.52 13.99 18.28
C TYR A 182 -12.28 14.04 19.80
N THR A 183 -11.85 12.92 20.42
CA THR A 183 -11.53 12.87 21.87
C THR A 183 -10.05 12.67 22.19
N ARG A 184 -9.26 12.11 21.26
CA ARG A 184 -7.82 11.82 21.44
C ARG A 184 -6.97 12.66 20.50
N GLY A 185 -6.66 13.88 20.92
CA GLY A 185 -5.94 14.86 20.13
C GLY A 185 -6.17 16.26 20.65
N ARG A 186 -5.94 17.25 19.79
CA ARG A 186 -6.10 18.67 20.12
C ARG A 186 -6.53 19.48 18.91
N TRP A 187 -7.21 20.60 19.16
CA TRP A 187 -7.47 21.59 18.13
C TRP A 187 -6.26 22.48 17.92
N VAL A 188 -5.89 22.69 16.67
CA VAL A 188 -4.81 23.61 16.28
C VAL A 188 -5.35 24.68 15.34
N ASN A 189 -4.84 25.90 15.50
CA ASN A 189 -5.15 26.98 14.56
C ASN A 189 -4.17 26.87 13.39
N SER A 190 -4.65 26.42 12.23
CA SER A 190 -3.87 26.32 11.00
C SER A 190 -4.28 27.40 9.99
N ASN A 191 -3.58 27.46 8.86
CA ASN A 191 -3.97 28.28 7.70
C ASN A 191 -5.33 27.90 7.12
N GLN A 192 -5.81 26.68 7.37
CA GLN A 192 -7.11 26.17 6.95
C GLN A 192 -8.20 26.32 8.04
N GLY A 193 -7.90 27.02 9.14
CA GLY A 193 -8.81 27.23 10.28
C GLY A 193 -8.57 26.26 11.43
N TRP A 194 -9.57 26.11 12.31
CA TRP A 194 -9.51 25.17 13.43
C TRP A 194 -9.47 23.74 12.92
N THR A 195 -8.28 23.14 12.99
CA THR A 195 -7.99 21.81 12.47
C THR A 195 -7.85 20.84 13.64
N TRP A 196 -8.45 19.66 13.51
CA TRP A 196 -8.25 18.60 14.50
C TRP A 196 -6.91 17.92 14.25
N LEU A 197 -6.04 17.92 15.26
CA LEU A 197 -4.77 17.21 15.24
C LEU A 197 -4.88 15.99 16.15
N SER A 198 -5.06 14.83 15.54
CA SER A 198 -5.24 13.55 16.21
C SER A 198 -3.93 12.97 16.74
N ASP A 199 -3.97 12.33 17.91
CA ASP A 199 -2.85 11.53 18.43
C ASP A 199 -2.93 10.06 17.94
N GLU A 200 -3.98 9.72 17.20
CA GLU A 200 -4.24 8.38 16.68
C GLU A 200 -3.60 8.18 15.30
N PRO A 201 -3.03 6.99 15.02
CA PRO A 201 -2.24 6.75 13.81
C PRO A 201 -3.04 6.80 12.51
N PHE A 202 -4.37 6.60 12.59
CA PHE A 202 -5.29 6.71 11.46
C PHE A 202 -5.87 8.12 11.29
N GLY A 203 -5.54 9.06 12.19
CA GLY A 203 -6.24 10.35 12.28
C GLY A 203 -6.05 11.27 11.07
N TRP A 204 -4.92 11.14 10.37
CA TRP A 204 -4.61 11.92 9.17
C TRP A 204 -5.64 11.74 8.04
N SER A 205 -6.32 10.59 8.00
CA SER A 205 -7.37 10.31 7.01
C SER A 205 -8.75 10.53 7.60
N VAL A 206 -9.09 9.81 8.66
CA VAL A 206 -10.48 9.66 9.09
C VAL A 206 -11.11 10.92 9.70
N TYR A 207 -10.29 11.89 10.12
CA TYR A 207 -10.80 13.18 10.61
C TYR A 207 -10.96 14.24 9.54
N HIS A 208 -10.38 14.01 8.36
CA HIS A 208 -10.25 15.01 7.30
C HIS A 208 -10.96 14.63 6.01
N TYR A 209 -11.01 13.33 5.67
CA TYR A 209 -11.50 12.80 4.38
C TYR A 209 -12.75 11.92 4.54
N GLY A 210 -13.76 12.36 5.29
CA GLY A 210 -14.97 11.57 5.47
C GLY A 210 -15.83 12.01 6.64
N ARG A 211 -16.72 11.13 7.09
CA ARG A 211 -17.67 11.41 8.17
C ARG A 211 -17.73 10.28 9.17
N TRP A 212 -17.87 10.66 10.43
CA TRP A 212 -18.15 9.72 11.50
C TRP A 212 -19.65 9.59 11.73
N VAL A 213 -20.13 8.35 11.76
CA VAL A 213 -21.53 7.99 12.00
C VAL A 213 -21.60 7.03 13.17
N LEU A 214 -22.61 7.19 14.03
CA LEU A 214 -22.87 6.26 15.12
C LEU A 214 -23.98 5.28 14.70
N LEU A 215 -23.62 4.02 14.43
CA LEU A 215 -24.56 2.96 14.11
C LEU A 215 -24.96 2.19 15.37
N ALA A 216 -26.25 1.88 15.51
CA ALA A 216 -26.77 1.20 16.70
C ALA A 216 -26.14 -0.18 16.98
N GLN A 217 -25.78 -0.91 15.93
CA GLN A 217 -25.25 -2.28 16.05
C GLN A 217 -23.72 -2.34 16.08
N HIS A 218 -23.04 -1.31 15.55
CA HIS A 218 -21.59 -1.33 15.35
C HIS A 218 -20.87 -0.29 16.20
N GLY A 219 -21.52 0.79 16.63
CA GLY A 219 -20.85 1.93 17.27
C GLY A 219 -20.37 2.93 16.23
N TRP A 220 -19.27 3.63 16.52
CA TRP A 220 -18.72 4.62 15.61
C TRP A 220 -18.09 3.95 14.38
N VAL A 221 -18.52 4.39 13.20
CA VAL A 221 -17.98 3.99 11.90
C VAL A 221 -17.63 5.23 11.10
N TRP A 222 -16.62 5.10 10.25
CA TRP A 222 -16.19 6.13 9.36
C TRP A 222 -16.64 5.82 7.93
N VAL A 223 -17.33 6.77 7.33
CA VAL A 223 -17.75 6.78 5.93
C VAL A 223 -16.71 7.58 5.14
N PRO A 224 -16.00 6.98 4.18
CA PRO A 224 -15.03 7.68 3.35
C PRO A 224 -15.66 8.83 2.57
N GLY A 225 -14.89 9.87 2.30
CA GLY A 225 -15.26 10.95 1.40
C GLY A 225 -14.03 11.57 0.75
N ASP A 226 -14.23 12.17 -0.42
CA ASP A 226 -13.12 12.68 -1.23
C ASP A 226 -12.71 14.12 -0.85
N ASP A 227 -13.61 14.84 -0.16
CA ASP A 227 -13.36 16.21 0.25
C ASP A 227 -12.54 16.27 1.54
N TRP A 228 -11.48 17.08 1.50
CA TRP A 228 -10.72 17.45 2.69
C TRP A 228 -11.41 18.58 3.47
N ALA A 229 -11.45 18.44 4.80
CA ALA A 229 -11.77 19.54 5.71
C ALA A 229 -10.86 19.53 6.95
N PRO A 230 -10.65 20.69 7.60
CA PRO A 230 -9.86 20.77 8.82
C PRO A 230 -10.47 19.97 9.98
N ALA A 231 -11.80 19.86 10.00
CA ALA A 231 -12.57 18.86 10.74
C ALA A 231 -14.04 18.90 10.28
N TRP A 232 -14.75 17.79 10.42
CA TRP A 232 -16.18 17.65 10.10
C TRP A 232 -17.04 17.79 11.36
N VAL A 233 -16.91 18.93 12.04
CA VAL A 233 -17.62 19.25 13.28
C VAL A 233 -18.39 20.56 13.19
N SER A 234 -19.37 20.73 14.07
CA SER A 234 -20.07 21.99 14.30
C SER A 234 -20.00 22.35 15.78
N TRP A 235 -19.86 23.64 16.03
CA TRP A 235 -19.82 24.21 17.38
C TRP A 235 -21.21 24.75 17.70
N ARG A 236 -21.72 24.51 18.90
CA ARG A 236 -22.98 25.09 19.37
C ARG A 236 -23.05 25.16 20.87
#